data_AF-A0A951A7W7-F1
#
_entry.id   AF-A0A951A7W7-F1
#
_cell.length_a   1.000
_cell.length_b   1.000
_cell.length_c   1.000
_cell.angle_alpha   90.00
_cell.angle_beta   90.00
_cell.angle_gamma   90.00
#
_symmetry.space_group_name_H-M   'P 1'
#
loop_
_entity.id
_entity.type
_entity.pdbx_description
1 polymer ?
#
loop_
_entity_poly.entity_id
_entity_poly.type
_entity_poly.pdbx_seq_one_letter_code
_entity_poly.pdbx_strand_id
1 'polypeptide(L)'
;MPERGSASAATEVSGPSNVVARVIGLDSGLFAFSISGVTRWRGRAAGLGVPAIHVSSVHAAKDRAVEITTVEGRPGAWLGGSSGSLLVRSPASGGSALVTAYLGRDSSAAPLELAIRRLDAAPAQPVQTVTFGAEAEATPSHGVGLEIVLHIRGRGHVYFVDPDWAGRLEPGSWIEALTILPR
;
A
#
# COMPACT_ATOMS: atom_id res chain seq x y z
N MET A 1 15.98 9.13 48.45
CA MET A 1 15.41 9.96 47.38
C MET A 1 15.85 9.38 46.04
N PRO A 2 14.96 8.85 45.20
CA PRO A 2 15.32 8.50 43.82
C PRO A 2 14.96 9.64 42.87
N GLU A 3 15.89 9.97 41.99
CA GLU A 3 15.75 10.98 40.93
C GLU A 3 14.70 10.53 39.91
N ARG A 4 13.75 11.43 39.60
CA ARG A 4 12.78 11.25 38.51
C ARG A 4 13.49 11.55 37.19
N GLY A 5 13.79 10.50 36.42
CA GLY A 5 14.13 10.64 35.01
C GLY A 5 12.92 11.14 34.24
N SER A 6 12.97 12.40 33.79
CA SER A 6 12.01 12.93 32.82
C SER A 6 12.21 12.19 31.49
N ALA A 7 11.27 11.29 31.16
CA ALA A 7 11.14 10.77 29.82
C ALA A 7 10.65 11.90 28.91
N SER A 8 11.53 12.37 28.03
CA SER A 8 11.16 13.27 26.94
C SER A 8 10.12 12.58 26.07
N ALA A 9 8.89 13.11 26.06
CA ALA A 9 7.87 12.71 25.11
C ALA A 9 8.42 12.98 23.71
N ALA A 10 8.65 11.93 22.94
CA ALA A 10 8.98 12.07 21.53
C ALA A 10 7.78 12.74 20.84
N THR A 11 7.92 14.03 20.55
CA THR A 11 6.98 14.77 19.71
C THR A 11 6.90 14.05 18.37
N GLU A 12 5.75 13.46 18.11
CA GLU A 12 5.41 12.83 16.83
C GLU A 12 5.41 13.92 15.77
N VAL A 13 6.49 13.98 14.99
CA VAL A 13 6.53 14.84 13.80
C VAL A 13 5.70 14.14 12.76
N SER A 14 4.41 14.49 12.69
CA SER A 14 3.52 14.14 11.58
C SER A 14 4.02 14.83 10.31
N GLY A 15 5.04 14.27 9.68
CA GLY A 15 5.47 14.65 8.33
C GLY A 15 4.43 14.20 7.30
N PRO A 16 4.43 14.79 6.09
CA PRO A 16 3.56 14.33 5.01
C PRO A 16 3.77 12.83 4.78
N SER A 17 2.67 12.08 4.61
CA SER A 17 2.73 10.64 4.39
C SER A 17 3.59 10.34 3.17
N ASN A 18 4.76 9.75 3.38
CA ASN A 18 5.68 9.29 2.33
C ASN A 18 5.18 8.03 1.61
N VAL A 19 3.97 7.60 1.94
CA VAL A 19 3.25 6.47 1.37
C VAL A 19 1.83 6.91 1.05
N VAL A 20 1.35 6.63 -0.15
CA VAL A 20 -0.01 6.96 -0.61
C VAL A 20 -0.62 5.73 -1.25
N ALA A 21 -1.82 5.34 -0.83
CA ALA A 21 -2.55 4.22 -1.41
C ALA A 21 -3.80 4.70 -2.15
N ARG A 22 -4.06 4.13 -3.34
CA ARG A 22 -5.25 4.41 -4.15
C ARG A 22 -5.83 3.09 -4.68
N VAL A 23 -7.15 2.98 -4.67
CA VAL A 23 -7.85 1.88 -5.36
C VAL A 23 -8.15 2.35 -6.78
N ILE A 24 -7.79 1.52 -7.76
CA ILE A 24 -8.02 1.77 -9.18
C ILE A 24 -8.98 0.72 -9.71
N GLY A 25 -10.13 1.16 -10.20
CA GLY A 25 -11.06 0.31 -10.94
C GLY A 25 -10.56 0.06 -12.35
N LEU A 26 -10.71 -1.17 -12.83
CA LEU A 26 -10.34 -1.61 -14.16
C LEU A 26 -11.53 -2.31 -14.82
N ASP A 27 -11.85 -1.90 -16.04
CA ASP A 27 -12.72 -2.68 -16.91
C ASP A 27 -12.12 -4.07 -17.16
N SER A 28 -12.91 -4.99 -17.71
CA SER A 28 -12.38 -6.29 -18.14
C SER A 28 -11.31 -6.11 -19.23
N GLY A 29 -10.19 -6.83 -19.11
CA GLY A 29 -9.16 -6.84 -20.15
C GLY A 29 -7.73 -6.89 -19.62
N LEU A 30 -6.78 -6.58 -20.50
CA LEU A 30 -5.35 -6.57 -20.22
C LEU A 30 -4.79 -5.14 -20.24
N PHE A 31 -4.06 -4.80 -19.18
CA PHE A 31 -3.46 -3.47 -18.98
C PHE A 31 -1.96 -3.58 -18.72
N ALA A 32 -1.20 -2.56 -19.12
CA ALA A 32 0.17 -2.31 -18.72
C ALA A 32 0.19 -1.17 -17.70
N PHE A 33 0.84 -1.43 -16.57
CA PHE A 33 1.09 -0.45 -15.52
C PHE A 33 2.58 -0.10 -15.56
N SER A 34 2.94 1.18 -15.60
CA SER A 34 4.33 1.63 -15.65
C SER A 34 4.51 2.97 -14.95
N ILE A 35 5.68 3.21 -14.37
CA ILE A 35 6.00 4.54 -13.83
C ILE A 35 6.33 5.48 -14.98
N SER A 36 5.70 6.65 -15.01
CA SER A 36 5.97 7.73 -15.96
C SER A 36 6.86 8.81 -15.32
N GLY A 37 7.70 9.44 -16.15
CA GLY A 37 8.57 10.53 -15.73
C GLY A 37 9.97 10.13 -15.26
N VAL A 38 10.83 11.12 -15.02
CA VAL A 38 12.24 10.94 -14.66
C VAL A 38 12.41 10.95 -13.14
N THR A 39 11.90 9.93 -12.46
CA THR A 39 12.13 9.80 -11.01
C THR A 39 13.51 9.19 -10.79
N ARG A 40 14.51 10.03 -10.53
CA ARG A 40 15.83 9.54 -10.09
C ARG A 40 15.63 8.76 -8.81
N TRP A 41 15.98 7.48 -8.81
CA TRP A 41 15.99 6.62 -7.63
C TRP A 41 16.86 7.25 -6.53
N ARG A 42 16.27 7.59 -5.38
CA ARG A 42 16.95 8.42 -4.37
C ARG A 42 17.46 7.65 -3.15
N GLY A 43 17.33 6.32 -3.12
CA GLY A 43 17.92 5.49 -2.07
C GLY A 43 17.13 4.23 -1.76
N ARG A 44 17.49 3.56 -0.66
CA ARG A 44 16.75 2.43 -0.08
C ARG A 44 16.02 2.86 1.20
N ALA A 45 14.73 2.57 1.28
CA ALA A 45 13.92 2.60 2.49
C ALA A 45 13.57 1.15 2.87
N ALA A 46 14.03 0.69 4.04
CA ALA A 46 13.82 -0.70 4.50
C ALA A 46 14.22 -1.78 3.47
N GLY A 47 15.29 -1.55 2.69
CA GLY A 47 15.79 -2.50 1.68
C GLY A 47 15.11 -2.42 0.31
N LEU A 48 13.89 -1.87 0.23
CA LEU A 48 13.24 -1.46 -1.01
C LEU A 48 13.86 -0.15 -1.46
N GLY A 49 14.18 0.03 -2.73
CA GLY A 49 14.51 1.39 -3.14
C GLY A 49 13.32 2.16 -3.66
N VAL A 50 13.45 3.47 -3.57
CA VAL A 50 12.34 4.40 -3.70
C VAL A 50 12.71 5.53 -4.67
N PRO A 51 11.74 6.05 -5.43
CA PRO A 51 10.30 5.75 -5.34
C PRO A 51 9.92 4.40 -5.96
N ALA A 52 8.88 3.76 -5.40
CA ALA A 52 8.38 2.47 -5.86
C ALA A 52 6.85 2.40 -5.72
N ILE A 53 6.22 1.55 -6.53
CA ILE A 53 4.78 1.29 -6.48
C ILE A 53 4.57 -0.21 -6.28
N HIS A 54 3.81 -0.55 -5.25
CA HIS A 54 3.25 -1.89 -5.09
C HIS A 54 1.85 -1.95 -5.70
N VAL A 55 1.54 -3.02 -6.42
CA VAL A 55 0.24 -3.30 -7.00
C VAL A 55 -0.24 -4.64 -6.47
N SER A 56 -1.43 -4.66 -5.87
CA SER A 56 -2.08 -5.89 -5.42
C SER A 56 -3.54 -5.92 -5.84
N SER A 57 -4.15 -7.11 -5.87
CA SER A 57 -5.60 -7.18 -6.00
C SER A 57 -6.27 -6.77 -4.70
N VAL A 58 -7.42 -6.08 -4.81
CA VAL A 58 -8.30 -5.78 -3.67
C VAL A 58 -9.10 -7.02 -3.24
N HIS A 59 -9.39 -7.92 -4.18
CA HIS A 59 -10.21 -9.10 -3.93
C HIS A 59 -9.36 -10.37 -3.90
N ALA A 60 -9.60 -11.21 -2.89
CA ALA A 60 -8.98 -12.53 -2.80
C ALA A 60 -9.71 -13.58 -3.65
N ALA A 61 -11.00 -13.36 -3.95
CA ALA A 61 -11.80 -14.28 -4.74
C ALA A 61 -11.39 -14.24 -6.22
N LYS A 62 -11.07 -15.40 -6.79
CA LYS A 62 -10.46 -15.54 -8.13
C LYS A 62 -11.29 -14.94 -9.27
N ASP A 63 -12.61 -14.92 -9.13
CA ASP A 63 -13.55 -14.37 -10.12
C ASP A 63 -13.52 -12.83 -10.18
N ARG A 64 -13.03 -12.17 -9.12
CA ARG A 64 -12.91 -10.70 -9.01
C ARG A 64 -11.47 -10.22 -8.85
N ALA A 65 -10.54 -11.13 -8.62
CA ALA A 65 -9.13 -10.82 -8.45
C ALA A 65 -8.49 -10.41 -9.78
N VAL A 66 -7.71 -9.34 -9.75
CA VAL A 66 -6.83 -8.99 -10.86
C VAL A 66 -5.58 -9.86 -10.78
N GLU A 67 -5.14 -10.39 -11.91
CA GLU A 67 -3.87 -11.12 -12.02
C GLU A 67 -2.77 -10.14 -12.39
N ILE A 68 -1.63 -10.20 -11.68
CA ILE A 68 -0.52 -9.26 -11.83
C ILE A 68 0.75 -10.05 -12.13
N THR A 69 1.38 -9.73 -13.26
CA THR A 69 2.61 -10.38 -13.73
C THR A 69 3.61 -9.37 -14.24
N THR A 70 4.88 -9.77 -14.34
CA THR A 70 5.90 -9.02 -15.08
C THR A 70 5.68 -9.17 -16.59
N VAL A 71 6.38 -8.38 -17.39
CA VAL A 71 6.33 -8.52 -18.86
C VAL A 71 6.84 -9.89 -19.36
N GLU A 72 7.64 -10.60 -18.56
CA GLU A 72 8.05 -11.99 -18.81
C GLU A 72 7.02 -13.04 -18.35
N GLY A 73 5.86 -12.61 -17.84
CA GLY A 73 4.79 -13.50 -17.40
C GLY A 73 5.03 -14.15 -16.03
N ARG A 74 6.01 -13.68 -15.25
CA ARG A 74 6.25 -14.17 -13.88
C ARG A 74 5.37 -13.42 -12.88
N PRO A 75 5.01 -14.02 -11.73
CA PRO A 75 4.38 -13.28 -10.64
C PRO A 75 5.22 -12.06 -10.25
N GLY A 76 4.59 -10.89 -10.19
CA GLY A 76 5.26 -9.63 -9.87
C GLY A 76 4.24 -8.62 -9.37
N ALA A 77 4.66 -7.76 -8.44
CA ALA A 77 3.77 -6.80 -7.79
C ALA A 77 4.41 -5.42 -7.62
N TRP A 78 5.65 -5.24 -8.09
CA TRP A 78 6.44 -4.04 -7.84
C TRP A 78 6.83 -3.35 -9.14
N LEU A 79 6.63 -2.04 -9.17
CA LEU A 79 7.22 -1.10 -10.12
C LEU A 79 8.26 -0.26 -9.40
N GLY A 80 9.39 -0.03 -10.05
CA GLY A 80 10.55 0.65 -9.47
C GLY A 80 11.78 -0.23 -9.48
N GLY A 81 12.97 0.38 -9.38
CA GLY A 81 14.24 -0.31 -9.54
C GLY A 81 14.41 -0.86 -10.96
N SER A 82 14.47 -2.19 -11.09
CA SER A 82 14.69 -2.91 -12.36
C SER A 82 13.43 -3.24 -13.16
N SER A 83 12.25 -3.09 -12.55
CA SER A 83 10.96 -3.43 -13.19
C SER A 83 10.31 -2.19 -13.78
N GLY A 84 10.32 -2.10 -15.12
CA GLY A 84 9.76 -0.96 -15.86
C GLY A 84 8.25 -1.00 -16.01
N SER A 85 7.66 -2.21 -16.08
CA SER A 85 6.23 -2.40 -16.30
C SER A 85 5.70 -3.69 -15.67
N LEU A 86 4.43 -3.68 -15.28
CA LEU A 86 3.63 -4.84 -14.89
C LEU A 86 2.48 -5.02 -15.89
N LEU A 87 2.09 -6.27 -16.11
CA LEU A 87 0.87 -6.65 -16.81
C LEU A 87 -0.20 -6.98 -15.79
N VAL A 88 -1.37 -6.35 -15.95
CA VAL A 88 -2.53 -6.54 -15.08
C VAL A 88 -3.68 -7.04 -15.92
N ARG A 89 -4.16 -8.26 -15.63
CA ARG A 89 -5.35 -8.83 -16.26
C ARG A 89 -6.52 -8.69 -15.30
N SER A 90 -7.53 -7.97 -15.75
CA SER A 90 -8.81 -7.80 -15.06
C SER A 90 -9.82 -8.84 -15.55
N PRO A 91 -10.59 -9.49 -14.66
CA PRO A 91 -11.56 -10.52 -15.03
C PRO A 91 -12.73 -9.94 -15.86
N ALA A 92 -13.57 -10.82 -16.41
CA ALA A 92 -14.67 -10.42 -17.30
C ALA A 92 -15.69 -9.47 -16.64
N SER A 93 -15.82 -9.50 -15.32
CA SER A 93 -16.67 -8.57 -14.55
C SER A 93 -16.04 -7.20 -14.31
N GLY A 94 -14.79 -6.98 -14.76
CA GLY A 94 -13.94 -5.93 -14.22
C GLY A 94 -13.43 -6.26 -12.82
N GLY A 95 -12.48 -5.46 -12.34
CA GLY A 95 -11.79 -5.69 -11.07
C GLY A 95 -11.13 -4.43 -10.55
N SER A 96 -10.49 -4.54 -9.39
CA SER A 96 -9.82 -3.42 -8.73
C SER A 96 -8.41 -3.80 -8.29
N ALA A 97 -7.48 -2.88 -8.51
CA ALA A 97 -6.12 -2.95 -8.01
C ALA A 97 -5.93 -1.93 -6.88
N LEU A 98 -5.31 -2.36 -5.78
CA LEU A 98 -4.77 -1.46 -4.77
C LEU A 98 -3.35 -1.08 -5.21
N VAL A 99 -3.11 0.21 -5.36
CA VAL A 99 -1.83 0.77 -5.75
C VAL A 99 -1.27 1.57 -4.58
N THR A 100 -0.13 1.14 -4.06
CA THR A 100 0.56 1.79 -2.94
C THR A 100 1.88 2.38 -3.44
N ALA A 101 1.96 3.70 -3.49
CA ALA A 101 3.17 4.43 -3.86
C ALA A 101 4.00 4.75 -2.61
N TYR A 102 5.29 4.45 -2.67
CA TYR A 102 6.30 4.79 -1.67
C TYR A 102 7.19 5.89 -2.25
N LEU A 103 6.98 7.14 -1.82
CA LEU A 103 7.56 8.34 -2.44
C LEU A 103 8.99 8.67 -1.94
N GLY A 104 9.39 8.09 -0.80
CA GLY A 104 10.65 8.44 -0.13
C GLY A 104 10.48 9.67 0.80
N ARG A 105 11.58 10.09 1.46
CA ARG A 105 11.52 11.08 2.57
C ARG A 105 11.53 12.55 2.12
N ASP A 106 11.62 12.82 0.83
CA ASP A 106 11.74 14.18 0.31
C ASP A 106 10.37 14.70 -0.13
N SER A 107 9.74 15.52 0.70
CA SER A 107 8.45 16.15 0.42
C SER A 107 8.49 17.16 -0.73
N SER A 108 9.69 17.52 -1.23
CA SER A 108 9.88 18.38 -2.40
C SER A 108 10.14 17.58 -3.69
N ALA A 109 10.14 16.25 -3.63
CA ALA A 109 10.30 15.41 -4.80
C ALA A 109 9.14 15.61 -5.78
N ALA A 110 9.45 15.53 -7.08
CA ALA A 110 8.44 15.54 -8.13
C ALA A 110 7.42 14.42 -7.88
N PRO A 111 6.13 14.65 -8.19
CA PRO A 111 5.09 13.62 -8.06
C PRO A 111 5.48 12.34 -8.82
N LEU A 112 5.15 11.19 -8.23
CA LEU A 112 5.29 9.90 -8.89
C LEU A 112 4.03 9.65 -9.72
N GLU A 113 4.19 9.34 -11.01
CA GLU A 113 3.07 9.07 -11.89
C GLU A 113 3.03 7.59 -12.28
N LEU A 114 1.86 6.98 -12.15
CA LEU A 114 1.56 5.67 -12.71
C LEU A 114 0.77 5.85 -14.00
N ALA A 115 1.33 5.43 -15.13
CA ALA A 115 0.61 5.27 -16.37
C ALA A 115 -0.04 3.88 -16.45
N ILE A 116 -1.31 3.87 -16.82
CA ILE A 116 -2.13 2.68 -17.04
C ILE A 116 -2.60 2.71 -18.49
N ARG A 117 -2.19 1.71 -19.26
CA ARG A 117 -2.49 1.60 -20.68
C ARG A 117 -3.16 0.27 -20.99
N ARG A 118 -4.33 0.30 -21.62
CA ARG A 118 -4.99 -0.91 -22.11
C ARG A 118 -4.24 -1.48 -23.32
N LEU A 119 -4.09 -2.81 -23.35
CA LEU A 119 -3.32 -3.53 -24.37
C LEU A 119 -4.17 -4.33 -25.36
N ASP A 120 -5.40 -4.66 -25.01
CA ASP A 120 -6.28 -5.54 -25.79
C ASP A 120 -7.39 -4.81 -26.56
N ALA A 121 -7.34 -3.47 -26.59
CA ALA A 121 -8.24 -2.63 -27.37
C ALA A 121 -7.52 -1.99 -28.56
N ALA A 122 -8.16 -2.03 -29.73
CA ALA A 122 -7.76 -1.30 -30.93
C ALA A 122 -8.84 -0.26 -31.29
N PRO A 123 -8.48 1.03 -31.45
CA PRO A 123 -7.15 1.61 -31.25
C PRO A 123 -6.73 1.60 -29.78
N ALA A 124 -5.41 1.70 -29.54
CA ALA A 124 -4.85 1.76 -28.18
C ALA A 124 -5.54 2.88 -27.39
N GLN A 125 -6.22 2.51 -26.29
CA GLN A 125 -6.95 3.47 -25.47
C GLN A 125 -6.00 4.44 -24.75
N PRO A 126 -6.47 5.67 -24.46
CA PRO A 126 -5.66 6.67 -23.78
C PRO A 126 -5.14 6.16 -22.44
N VAL A 127 -3.95 6.65 -22.08
CA VAL A 127 -3.29 6.33 -20.83
C VAL A 127 -4.06 7.01 -19.69
N GLN A 128 -4.56 6.24 -18.73
CA GLN A 128 -4.97 6.78 -17.45
C GLN A 128 -3.71 7.02 -16.63
N THR A 129 -3.50 8.26 -16.18
CA THR A 129 -2.38 8.61 -15.29
C THR A 129 -2.90 8.82 -13.88
N VAL A 130 -2.26 8.16 -12.91
CA VAL A 130 -2.52 8.35 -11.48
C VAL A 130 -1.29 9.00 -10.85
N THR A 131 -1.49 10.17 -10.26
CA THR A 131 -0.42 10.96 -9.65
C THR A 131 -0.39 10.74 -8.14
N PHE A 132 0.82 10.54 -7.61
CA PHE A 132 1.10 10.35 -6.19
C PHE A 132 2.06 11.44 -5.71
N GLY A 133 1.57 12.33 -4.83
CA GLY A 133 2.34 13.43 -4.25
C GLY A 133 1.74 14.82 -4.51
N ALA A 134 2.26 15.81 -3.77
CA ALA A 134 1.99 17.26 -3.79
C ALA A 134 0.62 17.78 -3.32
N GLU A 135 -0.44 17.00 -3.23
CA GLU A 135 -1.67 17.43 -2.54
C GLU A 135 -2.20 16.30 -1.65
N ALA A 136 -2.37 16.61 -0.36
CA ALA A 136 -3.09 15.76 0.56
C ALA A 136 -4.56 15.76 0.14
N GLU A 137 -4.92 14.85 -0.77
CA GLU A 137 -6.31 14.54 -1.03
C GLU A 137 -6.86 13.95 0.27
N ALA A 138 -7.53 14.81 1.05
CA ALA A 138 -8.20 14.45 2.28
C ALA A 138 -9.37 13.53 1.91
N THR A 139 -9.04 12.26 1.70
CA THR A 139 -10.04 11.22 1.55
C THR A 139 -10.72 11.11 2.91
N PRO A 140 -12.05 11.24 3.01
CA PRO A 140 -12.73 10.95 4.25
C PRO A 140 -12.39 9.50 4.62
N SER A 141 -11.66 9.32 5.71
CA SER A 141 -11.47 8.01 6.31
C SER A 141 -12.84 7.58 6.82
N HIS A 142 -13.60 6.89 5.97
CA HIS A 142 -14.64 6.01 6.47
C HIS A 142 -13.90 4.91 7.21
N GLY A 143 -13.72 5.11 8.51
CA GLY A 143 -13.19 4.08 9.39
C GLY A 143 -14.07 2.86 9.24
N VAL A 144 -13.52 1.80 8.63
CA VAL A 144 -14.15 0.50 8.73
C VAL A 144 -13.97 0.10 10.19
N GLY A 145 -15.07 -0.10 10.89
CA GLY A 145 -15.00 -0.56 12.27
C GLY A 145 -14.27 -1.90 12.31
N LEU A 146 -13.21 -2.00 13.10
CA LEU A 146 -12.39 -3.21 13.21
C LEU A 146 -12.37 -3.69 14.65
N GLU A 147 -12.59 -5.00 14.81
CA GLU A 147 -12.29 -5.71 16.05
C GLU A 147 -11.06 -6.58 15.81
N ILE A 148 -9.99 -6.33 16.57
CA ILE A 148 -8.77 -7.13 16.56
C ILE A 148 -8.77 -7.99 17.82
N VAL A 149 -8.61 -9.31 17.64
CA VAL A 149 -8.46 -10.27 18.73
C VAL A 149 -7.06 -10.86 18.69
N LEU A 150 -6.30 -10.70 19.79
CA LEU A 150 -4.98 -11.30 19.96
C LEU A 150 -5.06 -12.42 21.01
N HIS A 151 -4.58 -13.62 20.70
CA HIS A 151 -4.25 -14.61 21.73
C HIS A 151 -2.81 -14.38 22.18
N ILE A 152 -2.62 -14.00 23.44
CA ILE A 152 -1.30 -13.75 24.03
C ILE A 152 -0.98 -14.86 25.01
N ARG A 153 0.18 -15.51 24.84
CA ARG A 153 0.65 -16.58 25.72
C ARG A 153 0.65 -16.11 27.18
N GLY A 154 0.03 -16.90 28.06
CA GLY A 154 -0.05 -16.61 29.49
C GLY A 154 -1.08 -15.53 29.86
N ARG A 155 -1.77 -14.94 28.89
CA ARG A 155 -2.80 -13.91 29.10
C ARG A 155 -4.16 -14.25 28.47
N GLY A 156 -4.19 -15.09 27.44
CA GLY A 156 -5.41 -15.45 26.72
C GLY A 156 -5.81 -14.41 25.68
N HIS A 157 -7.10 -14.29 25.38
CA HIS A 157 -7.60 -13.37 24.37
C HIS A 157 -7.64 -11.92 24.87
N VAL A 158 -7.13 -11.00 24.05
CA VAL A 158 -7.21 -9.55 24.25
C VAL A 158 -7.91 -8.94 23.04
N TYR A 159 -8.89 -8.09 23.32
CA TYR A 159 -9.77 -7.49 22.32
C TYR A 159 -9.43 -6.00 22.17
N PHE A 160 -9.35 -5.55 20.93
CA PHE A 160 -9.20 -4.14 20.61
C PHE A 160 -10.28 -3.78 19.60
N VAL A 161 -11.07 -2.76 19.92
CA VAL A 161 -12.17 -2.28 19.07
C VAL A 161 -11.84 -0.87 18.64
N ASP A 162 -11.74 -0.66 17.34
CA ASP A 162 -11.33 0.59 16.70
C ASP A 162 -10.09 1.25 17.33
N PRO A 163 -9.03 0.49 17.67
CA PRO A 163 -7.85 1.09 18.29
C PRO A 163 -7.03 1.85 17.24
N ASP A 164 -6.62 3.09 17.55
CA ASP A 164 -5.54 3.73 16.80
C ASP A 164 -4.19 3.04 17.05
N TRP A 165 -4.05 2.39 18.22
CA TRP A 165 -2.84 1.66 18.64
C TRP A 165 -3.17 0.60 19.70
N ALA A 166 -2.64 -0.62 19.54
CA ALA A 166 -2.88 -1.75 20.44
C ALA A 166 -1.90 -1.83 21.64
N GLY A 167 -1.09 -0.79 21.88
CA GLY A 167 -0.22 -0.71 23.05
C GLY A 167 1.13 -1.44 22.91
N ARG A 168 1.91 -1.42 24.01
CA ARG A 168 3.16 -2.18 24.17
C ARG A 168 2.91 -3.29 25.19
N LEU A 169 3.11 -4.54 24.79
CA LEU A 169 2.98 -5.67 25.71
C LEU A 169 4.20 -5.74 26.63
N GLU A 170 3.97 -6.20 27.86
CA GLU A 170 5.05 -6.46 28.84
C GLU A 170 6.10 -7.43 28.25
N PRO A 171 7.39 -7.27 28.61
CA PRO A 171 8.43 -8.20 28.20
C PRO A 171 8.06 -9.65 28.48
N GLY A 172 8.27 -10.54 27.50
CA GLY A 172 7.88 -11.95 27.62
C GLY A 172 6.43 -12.25 27.23
N SER A 173 5.71 -11.29 26.64
CA SER A 173 4.42 -11.53 25.99
C SER A 173 4.62 -11.84 24.51
N TRP A 174 3.95 -12.90 24.03
CA TRP A 174 4.07 -13.40 22.66
C TRP A 174 2.65 -13.55 22.10
N ILE A 175 2.42 -13.04 20.89
CA ILE A 175 1.16 -13.28 20.17
C ILE A 175 1.23 -14.69 19.58
N GLU A 176 0.31 -15.56 19.97
CA GLU A 176 0.18 -16.92 19.43
C GLU A 176 -0.87 -16.99 18.31
N ALA A 177 -1.86 -16.10 18.32
CA ALA A 177 -2.85 -15.97 17.25
C ALA A 177 -3.33 -14.52 17.11
N LEU A 178 -3.71 -14.14 15.89
CA LEU A 178 -4.28 -12.84 15.52
C LEU A 178 -5.54 -13.08 14.68
N THR A 179 -6.61 -12.34 14.98
CA THR A 179 -7.83 -12.30 14.17
C THR A 179 -8.26 -10.85 13.99
N ILE A 180 -8.70 -10.51 12.78
CA ILE A 180 -9.24 -9.19 12.44
C ILE A 180 -10.66 -9.43 11.93
N LEU A 181 -11.63 -8.78 12.56
CA LEU A 181 -13.05 -8.90 12.26
C LEU A 181 -13.59 -7.54 11.81
N PRO A 182 -14.39 -7.48 10.73
CA PRO A 182 -15.15 -6.28 10.41
C PRO A 182 -16.29 -6.11 11.44
N ARG A 183 -16.67 -4.85 11.73
CA ARG A 183 -17.89 -4.51 12.46
C ARG A 183 -18.93 -3.85 11.56
#